data_AF-A0A2L1VJ35-F1
#
_entry.id   AF-A0A2L1VJ35-F1
#
_cell.length_a   1.000
_cell.length_b   1.000
_cell.length_c   1.000
_cell.angle_alpha   90.00
_cell.angle_beta   90.00
_cell.angle_gamma   90.00
#
_symmetry.space_group_name_H-M   'P 1'
#
loop_
_entity.id
_entity.type
_entity.pdbx_description
1 polymer ?
#
loop_
_entity_poly.entity_id
_entity_poly.type
_entity_poly.pdbx_seq_one_letter_code
_entity_poly.pdbx_strand_id
1 'polypeptide(L)'
;MRDDQTKELEELTEKMTDDLIQIAYAASECGFETPEDRGNKVWLYKGLNQCASAITKVEQVLAYRRGTLPPESKDEDTQKKHEQNLIKKAEAEAEKIRQRMS
;
A
#
# COMPACT_ATOMS: atom_id res chain seq x y z
N MET A 1 -17.05 4.19 7.39
CA MET A 1 -17.11 4.43 5.93
C MET A 1 -18.51 4.10 5.45
N ARG A 2 -19.13 5.01 4.71
CA ARG A 2 -20.45 4.83 4.11
C ARG A 2 -20.35 3.85 2.91
N ASP A 3 -21.48 3.33 2.47
CA ASP A 3 -21.52 2.32 1.40
C ASP A 3 -21.12 2.91 0.04
N ASP A 4 -21.49 4.16 -0.25
CA ASP A 4 -21.05 4.92 -1.43
C ASP A 4 -19.52 5.04 -1.48
N GLN A 5 -18.90 5.38 -0.36
CA GLN A 5 -17.45 5.54 -0.26
C GLN A 5 -16.70 4.21 -0.42
N THR A 6 -17.31 3.11 0.04
CA THR A 6 -16.73 1.78 -0.12
C THR A 6 -16.70 1.38 -1.59
N LYS A 7 -17.81 1.61 -2.30
CA LYS A 7 -17.92 1.35 -3.73
C LYS A 7 -16.98 2.24 -4.55
N GLU A 8 -16.85 3.52 -4.20
CA GLU A 8 -15.90 4.42 -4.85
C GLU A 8 -14.45 3.94 -4.73
N LEU A 9 -14.06 3.39 -3.57
CA LEU A 9 -12.72 2.84 -3.37
C LEU A 9 -12.50 1.52 -4.14
N GLU A 10 -13.52 0.67 -4.26
CA GLU A 10 -13.46 -0.54 -5.09
C GLU A 10 -13.32 -0.20 -6.59
N GLU A 11 -14.09 0.77 -7.08
CA GLU A 11 -13.95 1.26 -8.47
C GLU A 11 -12.58 1.94 -8.71
N LEU A 12 -12.03 2.58 -7.68
CA LEU A 12 -10.70 3.19 -7.75
C LEU A 12 -9.61 2.12 -7.83
N THR A 13 -9.70 1.02 -7.08
CA THR A 13 -8.69 -0.05 -7.14
C THR A 13 -8.69 -0.76 -8.48
N GLU A 14 -9.84 -0.92 -9.13
CA GLU A 14 -9.91 -1.42 -10.51
C GLU A 14 -9.17 -0.49 -11.49
N LYS A 15 -9.47 0.82 -11.48
CA LYS A 15 -8.80 1.80 -12.37
C LYS A 15 -7.29 1.85 -12.15
N MET A 16 -6.85 1.83 -10.91
CA MET A 16 -5.42 1.83 -10.58
C MET A 16 -4.74 0.53 -11.03
N THR A 17 -5.47 -0.58 -11.04
CA THR A 17 -4.98 -1.87 -11.56
C THR A 17 -4.81 -1.79 -13.08
N ASP A 18 -5.75 -1.15 -13.80
CA ASP A 18 -5.60 -0.90 -15.24
C ASP A 18 -4.36 -0.05 -15.55
N ASP A 19 -4.13 1.04 -14.81
CA ASP A 19 -2.93 1.86 -14.94
C ASP A 19 -1.66 1.04 -14.71
N LEU A 20 -1.66 0.20 -13.67
CA LEU A 20 -0.53 -0.68 -13.35
C LEU A 20 -0.24 -1.65 -14.50
N ILE A 21 -1.27 -2.24 -15.11
CA ILE A 21 -1.15 -3.13 -16.26
C ILE A 21 -0.56 -2.38 -17.47
N GLN A 22 -1.05 -1.18 -17.76
CA GLN A 22 -0.53 -0.38 -18.88
C GLN A 22 0.95 -0.02 -18.69
N ILE A 23 1.34 0.37 -17.48
CA ILE A 23 2.75 0.66 -17.16
C ILE A 23 3.60 -0.60 -17.31
N ALA A 24 3.10 -1.77 -16.89
CA ALA A 24 3.82 -3.04 -17.01
C ALA A 24 4.09 -3.40 -18.49
N TYR A 25 3.08 -3.25 -19.35
CA TYR A 25 3.24 -3.48 -20.79
C TYR A 25 4.22 -2.49 -21.40
N ALA A 26 4.08 -1.19 -21.16
CA ALA A 26 5.01 -0.18 -21.65
C ALA A 26 6.45 -0.44 -21.20
N ALA A 27 6.65 -0.85 -19.94
CA ALA A 27 7.96 -1.22 -19.43
C ALA A 27 8.51 -2.46 -20.13
N SER A 28 7.66 -3.46 -20.40
CA SER A 28 8.07 -4.70 -21.07
C SER A 28 8.54 -4.46 -22.50
N GLU A 29 7.94 -3.49 -23.20
CA GLU A 29 8.26 -3.10 -24.57
C GLU A 29 9.54 -2.27 -24.68
N CYS A 30 10.01 -1.66 -23.59
CA CYS A 30 11.28 -0.96 -23.58
C CYS A 30 12.49 -1.91 -23.75
N GLY A 31 13.46 -1.51 -24.55
CA GLY A 31 14.72 -2.22 -24.75
C GLY A 31 15.74 -2.06 -23.61
N PHE A 32 16.92 -2.64 -23.80
CA PHE A 32 18.12 -2.46 -22.96
C PHE A 32 19.34 -1.97 -23.75
N GLU A 33 19.18 -1.78 -25.06
CA GLU A 33 20.25 -1.58 -26.04
C GLU A 33 20.85 -0.17 -25.91
N THR A 34 20.00 0.84 -25.69
CA THR A 34 20.44 2.22 -25.50
C THR A 34 20.37 2.67 -24.04
N PRO A 35 21.14 3.70 -23.63
CA PRO A 35 20.95 4.33 -22.32
C PRO A 35 19.53 4.89 -22.11
N GLU A 36 18.90 5.38 -23.18
CA GLU A 36 17.54 5.94 -23.13
C GLU A 36 16.50 4.85 -22.86
N ASP A 37 16.56 3.73 -23.59
CA ASP A 37 15.64 2.60 -23.37
C ASP A 37 15.73 2.06 -21.95
N ARG A 38 16.96 1.91 -21.43
CA ARG A 38 17.20 1.50 -20.04
C ARG A 38 16.63 2.51 -19.05
N GLY A 39 16.82 3.81 -19.30
CA GLY A 39 16.28 4.88 -18.48
C GLY A 39 14.75 4.84 -18.42
N ASN A 40 14.11 4.74 -19.58
CA ASN A 40 12.65 4.64 -19.72
C ASN A 40 12.11 3.40 -19.01
N LYS A 41 12.74 2.24 -19.22
CA LYS A 41 12.35 0.98 -18.57
C LYS A 41 12.42 1.06 -17.04
N VAL A 42 13.51 1.61 -16.49
CA VAL A 42 13.67 1.79 -15.04
C VAL A 42 12.62 2.76 -14.50
N TRP A 43 12.35 3.86 -15.21
CA TRP A 43 11.37 4.85 -14.79
C TRP A 43 9.95 4.26 -14.75
N LEU A 44 9.56 3.49 -15.76
CA LEU A 44 8.27 2.81 -15.80
C LEU A 44 8.12 1.78 -14.68
N TYR A 45 9.12 0.93 -14.42
CA TYR A 45 9.07 0.00 -13.28
C TYR A 45 9.00 0.70 -11.93
N LYS A 46 9.62 1.88 -11.79
CA LYS A 46 9.47 2.69 -10.59
C LYS A 46 8.03 3.20 -10.44
N GLY A 47 7.41 3.67 -11.51
CA GLY A 47 6.00 4.05 -11.54
C GLY A 47 5.08 2.87 -11.19
N LEU A 48 5.34 1.68 -11.74
CA LEU A 48 4.62 0.45 -11.44
C LEU A 48 4.64 0.13 -9.94
N ASN A 49 5.80 0.21 -9.30
CA ASN A 49 5.94 -0.02 -7.86
C ASN A 49 5.15 1.01 -7.03
N GLN A 50 5.06 2.26 -7.50
CA GLN A 50 4.26 3.30 -6.84
C GLN A 50 2.76 3.03 -6.99
N CYS A 51 2.28 2.64 -8.18
CA CYS A 51 0.90 2.22 -8.40
C CYS A 51 0.53 1.02 -7.52
N ALA A 52 1.37 -0.03 -7.49
CA ALA A 52 1.15 -1.21 -6.65
C ALA A 52 1.04 -0.83 -5.16
N SER A 53 1.94 0.04 -4.68
CA SER A 53 1.91 0.52 -3.29
C SER A 53 0.64 1.32 -2.98
N ALA A 54 0.12 2.07 -3.94
CA ALA A 54 -1.09 2.85 -3.77
C ALA A 54 -2.34 1.95 -3.73
N ILE A 55 -2.42 0.93 -4.61
CA ILE A 55 -3.49 -0.09 -4.59
C ILE A 55 -3.53 -0.79 -3.22
N THR A 56 -2.37 -1.26 -2.74
CA THR A 56 -2.26 -1.94 -1.43
C THR A 56 -2.83 -1.09 -0.30
N LYS A 57 -2.57 0.22 -0.30
CA LYS A 57 -3.09 1.13 0.74
C LYS A 57 -4.61 1.26 0.68
N VAL A 58 -5.19 1.31 -0.52
CA VAL A 58 -6.66 1.37 -0.66
C VAL A 58 -7.30 0.07 -0.22
N GLU A 59 -6.74 -1.07 -0.61
CA GLU A 59 -7.19 -2.40 -0.18
C GLU A 59 -7.06 -2.58 1.35
N GLN A 60 -6.02 -2.03 1.97
CA GLN A 60 -5.92 -2.00 3.43
C GLN A 60 -7.07 -1.22 4.07
N VAL A 61 -7.46 -0.06 3.54
CA VAL A 61 -8.63 0.72 4.02
C VAL A 61 -9.93 -0.09 3.89
N LEU A 62 -10.13 -0.77 2.76
CA LEU A 62 -11.27 -1.65 2.55
C LEU A 62 -11.25 -2.83 3.55
N ALA A 63 -10.09 -3.45 3.78
CA ALA A 63 -9.92 -4.54 4.74
C ALA A 63 -10.17 -4.10 6.19
N TYR A 64 -9.72 -2.90 6.60
CA TYR A 64 -10.06 -2.29 7.89
C TYR A 64 -11.58 -2.20 8.07
N ARG A 65 -12.31 -1.81 7.02
CA ARG A 65 -13.77 -1.66 7.07
C ARG A 65 -14.50 -3.00 7.11
N ARG A 66 -14.01 -4.00 6.36
CA ARG A 66 -14.56 -5.35 6.28
C ARG A 66 -14.24 -6.22 7.51
N GLY A 67 -13.25 -5.80 8.32
CA GLY A 67 -12.75 -6.58 9.46
C GLY A 67 -11.83 -7.74 9.04
N THR A 68 -11.30 -7.70 7.81
CA THR A 68 -10.51 -8.78 7.20
C THR A 68 -9.08 -8.34 6.96
N LEU A 69 -8.46 -7.68 7.95
CA LEU A 69 -7.09 -7.22 7.81
C LEU A 69 -6.14 -8.40 7.62
N PRO A 70 -5.41 -8.46 6.50
CA PRO A 70 -4.33 -9.42 6.37
C PRO A 70 -3.19 -9.05 7.34
N PRO A 71 -2.42 -10.03 7.83
CA PRO A 71 -1.22 -9.75 8.60
C PRO A 71 -0.21 -8.97 7.73
N GLU A 72 0.54 -8.06 8.35
CA GLU A 72 1.61 -7.26 7.72
C GLU A 72 2.71 -8.16 7.15
N SER A 73 2.94 -9.32 7.78
CA SER A 73 3.87 -10.34 7.29
C SER A 73 3.24 -11.73 7.35
N LYS A 74 3.57 -12.58 6.36
CA LYS A 74 3.28 -14.02 6.41
C LYS A 74 4.20 -14.76 7.39
N ASP A 75 5.30 -14.13 7.80
CA ASP A 75 6.21 -14.62 8.83
C ASP A 75 5.70 -14.24 10.22
N GLU A 76 5.37 -15.23 11.04
CA GLU A 76 4.74 -15.04 12.35
C GLU A 76 5.61 -14.23 13.32
N ASP A 77 6.92 -14.42 13.31
CA ASP A 77 7.85 -13.70 14.18
C ASP A 77 7.91 -12.21 13.81
N THR A 78 7.94 -11.90 12.52
CA THR A 78 7.89 -10.53 12.01
C THR A 78 6.54 -9.88 12.32
N GLN A 79 5.43 -10.62 12.14
CA GLN A 79 4.09 -10.14 12.48
C GLN A 79 3.96 -9.82 13.97
N LYS A 80 4.43 -10.72 14.84
CA LYS A 80 4.39 -10.55 16.29
C LYS A 80 5.24 -9.35 16.75
N LYS A 81 6.42 -9.15 16.15
CA LYS A 81 7.26 -7.96 16.42
C LYS A 81 6.54 -6.68 15.98
N HIS A 82 5.89 -6.70 14.82
CA HIS A 82 5.11 -5.57 14.34
C HIS A 82 3.98 -5.21 15.31
N GLU A 83 3.19 -6.19 15.74
CA GLU A 83 2.10 -6.01 16.71
C GLU A 83 2.59 -5.48 18.06
N GLN A 84 3.69 -6.02 18.59
CA GLN A 84 4.30 -5.52 19.83
C GLN A 84 4.76 -4.07 19.71
N ASN A 85 5.28 -3.66 18.54
CA ASN A 85 5.67 -2.27 18.31
C ASN A 85 4.46 -1.34 18.22
N LEU A 86 3.33 -1.80 17.67
CA LEU A 86 2.09 -1.04 17.65
C LEU A 86 1.55 -0.82 19.08
N ILE A 87 1.54 -1.87 19.91
CA ILE A 87 1.12 -1.77 21.32
C ILE A 87 1.98 -0.75 22.07
N LYS A 88 3.31 -0.85 21.96
CA LYS A 88 4.24 0.10 22.61
C LYS A 88 4.00 1.54 22.18
N LYS A 89 3.73 1.79 20.90
CA LYS A 89 3.42 3.13 20.39
C LYS A 89 2.09 3.64 20.94
N ALA A 90 1.07 2.79 20.97
CA ALA A 90 -0.24 3.15 21.51
C ALA A 90 -0.17 3.48 23.00
N GLU A 91 0.57 2.69 23.79
CA GLU A 91 0.79 2.94 25.22
C GLU A 91 1.54 4.25 25.47
N ALA A 92 2.60 4.52 24.69
CA ALA A 92 3.36 5.75 24.78
C ALA A 92 2.49 6.98 24.46
N GLU A 93 1.62 6.89 23.46
CA GLU A 93 0.74 8.00 23.10
C GLU A 93 -0.40 8.19 24.12
N ALA A 94 -0.95 7.09 24.66
CA ALA A 94 -1.92 7.15 25.76
C ALA A 94 -1.33 7.78 27.02
N GLU A 95 -0.06 7.50 27.33
CA GLU A 95 0.64 8.12 28.46
C GLU A 95 0.82 9.62 28.27
N LYS A 96 1.20 10.08 27.07
CA LYS A 96 1.27 11.52 26.77
C LYS A 96 -0.09 12.21 26.93
N ILE A 97 -1.18 11.53 26.56
CA ILE A 97 -2.53 12.05 26.73
C ILE A 97 -2.88 12.14 28.23
N ARG A 98 -2.60 11.09 29.02
CA ARG A 98 -2.80 11.12 30.48
C ARG A 98 -2.05 12.27 31.14
N GLN A 99 -0.79 12.49 30.77
CA GLN A 99 0.02 13.59 31.28
C GLN A 99 -0.50 14.98 30.88
N ARG A 100 -1.21 15.10 29.74
CA ARG A 100 -1.88 16.35 29.34
C ARG A 100 -3.20 16.61 30.05
N MET A 101 -3.83 15.56 30.59
CA MET A 101 -5.11 15.63 31.29
C MET A 101 -4.96 15.70 32.82
N SER A 102 -3.77 15.44 33.35
CA SER A 102 -3.38 15.66 34.74
C SER A 102 -2.82 17.06 34.96
#